data_AF-A0A7X0ECG8-F1
#
_entry.id   AF-A0A7X0ECG8-F1
#
_cell.length_a   1.000
_cell.length_b   1.000
_cell.length_c   1.000
_cell.angle_alpha   90.00
_cell.angle_beta   90.00
_cell.angle_gamma   90.00
#
_symmetry.space_group_name_H-M   'P 1'
#
loop_
_entity.id
_entity.type
_entity.pdbx_description
1 polymer ?
#
loop_
_entity_poly.entity_id
_entity_poly.type
_entity_poly.pdbx_seq_one_letter_code
_entity_poly.pdbx_strand_id
1 'polypeptide(L)'
;MPDPDDKAQMQALTTRLDEAWKKQRGRLAPPPLAAASSAYSRAGMELVAALAFGTGVGWALDWGLGSKPWGLIIGFFLGAAAGMVGLFRAMRDPGRDPNRDP
;
A
#
# COMPACT_ATOMS: atom_id res chain seq x y z
N MET A 1 44.53 -32.34 0.76
CA MET A 1 44.06 -31.43 1.82
C MET A 1 43.61 -30.15 1.12
N PRO A 2 42.43 -29.60 1.43
CA PRO A 2 41.98 -28.35 0.83
C PRO A 2 43.00 -27.24 1.09
N ASP A 3 43.35 -26.48 0.06
CA ASP A 3 44.33 -25.40 0.19
C ASP A 3 43.81 -24.30 1.13
N PRO A 4 44.68 -23.60 1.86
CA PRO A 4 44.29 -22.53 2.79
C PRO A 4 43.45 -21.42 2.13
N ASP A 5 43.72 -21.14 0.85
CA ASP A 5 43.06 -20.08 0.08
C ASP A 5 41.61 -20.42 -0.32
N ASP A 6 41.30 -21.71 -0.52
CA ASP A 6 39.93 -22.15 -0.81
C ASP A 6 39.01 -21.91 0.39
N LYS A 7 39.55 -22.07 1.61
CA LYS A 7 38.80 -21.83 2.85
C LYS A 7 38.48 -20.36 3.04
N ALA A 8 39.41 -19.47 2.67
CA ALA A 8 39.21 -18.02 2.76
C ALA A 8 38.12 -17.53 1.78
N GLN A 9 38.09 -18.05 0.56
CA GLN A 9 37.07 -17.72 -0.43
C GLN A 9 35.67 -18.20 0.00
N MET A 10 35.59 -19.41 0.56
CA MET A 10 34.32 -19.95 1.08
C MET A 10 33.77 -19.10 2.23
N GLN A 11 34.63 -18.65 3.13
CA GLN A 11 34.23 -17.76 4.24
C GLN A 11 33.65 -16.44 3.72
N ALA A 12 34.33 -15.79 2.76
CA ALA A 12 33.85 -14.55 2.16
C ALA A 12 32.51 -14.71 1.44
N LEU A 13 32.30 -15.85 0.75
CA LEU A 13 31.03 -16.18 0.11
C LEU A 13 29.92 -16.44 1.14
N THR A 14 30.21 -17.18 2.21
CA THR A 14 29.23 -17.43 3.27
C THR A 14 28.79 -16.14 3.97
N THR A 15 29.71 -15.21 4.25
CA THR A 15 29.38 -13.91 4.84
C THR A 15 28.46 -13.10 3.92
N ARG A 16 28.77 -13.03 2.62
CA ARG A 16 27.94 -12.32 1.63
C ARG A 16 26.58 -12.96 1.44
N LEU A 17 26.51 -14.28 1.46
CA LEU A 17 25.26 -15.03 1.39
C LEU A 17 24.41 -14.74 2.63
N ASP A 18 24.97 -14.82 3.83
CA ASP A 18 24.24 -14.54 5.07
C ASP A 18 23.71 -13.11 5.13
N GLU A 19 24.51 -12.14 4.71
CA GLU A 19 24.09 -10.74 4.60
C GLU A 19 22.93 -10.55 3.60
N ALA A 20 23.04 -11.16 2.42
CA ALA A 20 22.00 -11.11 1.39
C ALA A 20 20.71 -11.80 1.85
N TRP A 21 20.83 -13.00 2.45
CA TRP A 21 19.70 -13.74 3.01
C TRP A 21 19.02 -12.96 4.13
N LYS A 22 19.75 -12.29 5.01
CA LYS A 22 19.18 -11.48 6.09
C LYS A 22 18.37 -10.29 5.54
N LYS A 23 18.88 -9.61 4.51
CA LYS A 23 18.19 -8.51 3.83
C LYS A 23 16.94 -8.97 3.08
N GLN A 24 17.01 -10.14 2.45
CA GLN A 24 15.90 -10.71 1.69
C GLN A 24 14.82 -11.33 2.60
N ARG A 25 15.22 -11.94 3.71
CA ARG A 25 14.32 -12.53 4.73
C ARG A 25 13.51 -11.46 5.45
N GLY A 26 14.06 -10.27 5.68
CA GLY A 26 13.28 -9.12 6.15
C GLY A 26 12.22 -8.64 5.16
N ARG A 27 12.46 -8.82 3.85
CA ARG A 27 11.53 -8.45 2.77
C ARG A 27 10.48 -9.53 2.46
N LEU A 28 10.80 -10.79 2.76
CA LEU A 28 9.93 -11.96 2.55
C LEU A 28 9.18 -12.38 3.82
N ALA A 29 9.58 -11.87 4.99
CA ALA A 29 8.86 -12.10 6.23
C ALA A 29 7.46 -11.48 6.09
N PRO A 30 6.37 -12.26 6.29
CA PRO A 30 5.03 -11.69 6.26
C PRO A 30 4.96 -10.56 7.30
N PRO A 31 4.35 -9.42 6.96
CA PRO A 31 4.24 -8.31 7.89
C PRO A 31 3.59 -8.83 9.18
N PRO A 32 4.07 -8.40 10.37
CA PRO A 32 3.41 -8.76 11.61
C PRO A 32 1.93 -8.41 11.48
N LEU A 33 1.06 -9.25 12.04
CA LEU A 33 -0.40 -9.09 12.00
C LEU A 33 -0.87 -7.64 12.28
N ALA A 34 -0.14 -6.91 13.14
CA ALA A 34 -0.36 -5.50 13.42
C ALA A 34 -0.03 -4.54 12.26
N ALA A 35 1.01 -4.81 11.47
CA ALA A 35 1.35 -4.03 10.28
C ALA A 35 0.36 -4.29 9.14
N ALA A 36 -0.05 -5.54 8.94
CA ALA A 36 -1.09 -5.89 7.98
C ALA A 36 -2.42 -5.18 8.31
N SER A 37 -2.87 -5.21 9.57
CA SER A 37 -4.11 -4.53 9.99
C SER A 37 -4.05 -3.00 9.81
N SER A 38 -2.88 -2.39 9.98
CA SER A 38 -2.68 -0.95 9.79
C SER A 38 -2.82 -0.49 8.33
N ALA A 39 -2.44 -1.33 7.37
CA ALA A 39 -2.56 -0.99 5.95
C ALA A 39 -4.03 -1.01 5.49
N TYR A 40 -4.80 -2.02 5.92
CA TYR A 40 -6.22 -2.12 5.61
C TYR A 40 -7.04 -1.02 6.28
N SER A 41 -6.72 -0.65 7.52
CA SER A 41 -7.46 0.41 8.22
C SER A 41 -7.29 1.77 7.56
N ARG A 42 -6.08 2.09 7.09
CA ARG A 42 -5.83 3.35 6.37
C ARG A 42 -6.53 3.40 5.03
N ALA A 43 -6.46 2.32 4.25
CA ALA A 43 -7.18 2.24 2.97
C ALA A 43 -8.70 2.30 3.16
N GLY A 44 -9.23 1.68 4.22
CA GLY A 44 -10.64 1.79 4.60
C GLY A 44 -11.03 3.22 4.97
N MET A 45 -10.19 3.93 5.74
CA MET A 45 -10.44 5.34 6.09
C MET A 45 -10.41 6.26 4.89
N GLU A 46 -9.51 6.03 3.92
CA GLU A 46 -9.50 6.79 2.65
C GLU A 46 -10.80 6.60 1.87
N LEU A 47 -11.32 5.36 1.80
CA LEU A 47 -12.60 5.08 1.16
C LEU A 47 -13.76 5.79 1.87
N VAL A 48 -13.83 5.69 3.21
CA VAL A 48 -14.89 6.33 4.00
C VAL A 48 -14.81 7.86 3.89
N ALA A 49 -13.61 8.44 3.92
CA ALA A 49 -13.41 9.88 3.78
C ALA A 49 -13.82 10.37 2.38
N ALA A 50 -13.41 9.68 1.32
CA ALA A 50 -13.79 10.02 -0.05
C ALA A 50 -15.31 9.91 -0.26
N LEU A 51 -15.95 8.89 0.31
CA LEU A 51 -17.39 8.69 0.24
C LEU A 51 -18.15 9.78 1.01
N ALA A 52 -17.72 10.09 2.23
CA ALA A 52 -18.30 11.14 3.05
C ALA A 52 -18.18 12.50 2.36
N PHE A 53 -17.03 12.78 1.75
CA PHE A 53 -16.82 14.01 0.97
C PHE A 53 -17.73 14.07 -0.26
N GLY A 54 -17.74 13.03 -1.10
CA GLY A 54 -18.57 12.99 -2.31
C GLY A 54 -20.08 13.07 -2.01
N THR A 55 -20.52 12.35 -0.98
CA THR A 55 -21.92 12.38 -0.52
C THR A 55 -22.28 13.74 0.08
N GLY A 56 -21.40 14.33 0.89
CA GLY A 56 -21.61 15.65 1.49
C GLY A 56 -21.71 16.76 0.43
N VAL A 57 -20.79 16.75 -0.55
CA VAL A 57 -20.82 17.70 -1.68
C VAL A 57 -22.06 17.49 -2.55
N GLY A 58 -22.40 16.23 -2.86
CA GLY A 58 -23.59 15.90 -3.64
C GLY A 58 -24.89 16.34 -2.95
N TRP A 59 -24.96 16.20 -1.63
CA TRP A 59 -26.10 16.66 -0.83
C TRP A 59 -26.21 18.18 -0.80
N ALA A 60 -25.08 18.90 -0.67
CA ALA A 60 -25.05 20.36 -0.71
C ALA A 60 -25.48 20.90 -2.08
N LEU A 61 -25.02 20.28 -3.17
CA LEU A 61 -25.45 20.58 -4.54
C LEU A 61 -26.95 20.41 -4.72
N ASP A 62 -27.48 19.29 -4.24
CA ASP A 62 -28.92 19.01 -4.30
C ASP A 62 -29.76 20.02 -3.49
N TRP A 63 -29.19 20.62 -2.46
CA TRP A 63 -29.85 21.68 -1.68
C TRP A 63 -29.82 23.03 -2.39
N GLY A 64 -28.72 23.37 -3.08
CA GLY A 64 -28.61 24.62 -3.83
C GLY A 64 -29.36 24.61 -5.16
N LEU A 65 -29.39 23.47 -5.86
CA LEU A 65 -30.00 23.33 -7.20
C LEU A 65 -31.44 22.81 -7.16
N GLY A 66 -31.91 22.30 -6.02
CA GLY A 66 -33.22 21.65 -5.90
C GLY A 66 -33.34 20.33 -6.67
N SER A 67 -32.25 19.80 -7.21
CA SER A 67 -32.18 18.63 -8.10
C SER A 67 -32.29 17.27 -7.38
N LYS A 68 -32.87 17.23 -6.17
CA LYS A 68 -32.84 16.05 -5.29
C LYS A 68 -33.44 14.81 -5.98
N PRO A 69 -32.74 13.65 -6.04
CA PRO A 69 -31.45 13.32 -5.44
C PRO A 69 -30.28 13.16 -6.45
N TRP A 70 -30.28 13.88 -7.57
CA TRP A 70 -29.32 13.65 -8.65
C TRP A 70 -27.87 13.99 -8.26
N GLY A 71 -27.65 15.09 -7.55
CA GLY A 71 -26.33 15.49 -7.05
C GLY A 71 -25.78 14.49 -6.05
N LEU A 72 -26.62 13.94 -5.17
CA LEU A 72 -26.25 12.91 -4.21
C LEU A 72 -25.86 11.59 -4.90
N ILE A 73 -26.60 11.18 -5.95
CA ILE A 73 -26.27 9.99 -6.74
C ILE A 73 -24.89 10.15 -7.41
N ILE A 74 -24.68 11.25 -8.13
CA ILE A 74 -23.41 11.49 -8.82
C ILE A 74 -22.26 11.62 -7.81
N GLY A 75 -22.46 12.38 -6.73
CA GLY A 75 -21.49 12.57 -5.68
C GLY A 75 -21.09 11.27 -4.97
N PHE A 76 -22.06 10.38 -4.71
CA PHE A 76 -21.80 9.06 -4.14
C PHE A 76 -20.91 8.22 -5.05
N PHE A 77 -21.26 8.08 -6.34
CA PHE A 77 -20.47 7.29 -7.28
C PHE A 77 -19.07 7.87 -7.50
N LEU A 78 -18.95 9.20 -7.55
CA LEU A 78 -17.66 9.88 -7.68
C LEU A 78 -16.79 9.67 -6.44
N GLY A 79 -17.36 9.80 -5.24
CA GLY A 79 -16.66 9.52 -3.98
C GLY A 79 -16.24 8.07 -3.85
N ALA A 80 -17.12 7.13 -4.21
CA ALA A 80 -16.81 5.71 -4.25
C ALA A 80 -15.69 5.39 -5.23
N ALA A 81 -15.72 5.92 -6.45
CA ALA A 81 -14.67 5.74 -7.45
C ALA A 81 -13.33 6.30 -6.96
N ALA A 82 -13.32 7.51 -6.39
CA ALA A 82 -12.12 8.14 -5.85
C ALA A 82 -11.51 7.32 -4.69
N GLY A 83 -12.34 6.85 -3.75
CA GLY A 83 -11.89 5.99 -2.65
C GLY A 83 -11.37 4.63 -3.12
N MET A 84 -11.99 4.06 -4.15
CA MET A 84 -11.57 2.79 -4.75
C MET A 84 -10.17 2.89 -5.39
N VAL A 85 -9.79 4.04 -5.95
CA VAL A 85 -8.43 4.26 -6.47
C VAL A 85 -7.38 4.21 -5.35
N GLY A 86 -7.68 4.76 -4.17
CA GLY A 86 -6.82 4.65 -2.98
C GLY A 86 -6.64 3.20 -2.53
N LEU A 87 -7.76 2.47 -2.44
CA LEU A 87 -7.77 1.05 -2.07
C LEU A 87 -6.99 0.19 -3.09
N PHE A 88 -7.23 0.37 -4.39
CA PHE A 88 -6.52 -0.38 -5.43
C PHE A 88 -5.03 -0.07 -5.43
N ARG A 89 -4.62 1.17 -5.15
CA ARG A 89 -3.20 1.50 -5.03
C ARG A 89 -2.55 0.83 -3.82
N ALA A 90 -3.24 0.76 -2.69
CA ALA A 90 -2.77 0.04 -1.50
C ALA A 90 -2.62 -1.47 -1.75
N MET A 91 -3.52 -2.06 -2.56
CA MET A 91 -3.45 -3.49 -2.90
C MET A 91 -2.42 -3.82 -3.99
N ARG A 92 -2.23 -2.91 -4.96
CA ARG A 92 -1.36 -3.14 -6.12
C ARG A 92 0.11 -2.89 -5.83
N ASP A 93 0.43 -2.19 -4.75
CA ASP A 93 1.80 -1.88 -4.38
C ASP A 93 2.14 -2.15 -2.90
N PRO A 94 2.18 -3.43 -2.47
CA PRO A 94 2.61 -3.77 -1.10
C PRO A 94 4.11 -3.51 -0.84
N GLY A 95 4.89 -3.01 -1.83
CA GLY A 95 6.35 -3.11 -1.76
C GLY A 95 7.20 -2.21 -2.66
N ARG A 96 6.69 -1.11 -3.24
CA ARG A 96 7.57 -0.12 -3.88
C ARG A 96 8.49 0.53 -2.85
N ASP A 97 9.77 0.22 -2.95
CA ASP A 97 10.86 0.98 -2.38
C ASP A 97 11.12 2.23 -3.24
N PRO A 98 10.85 3.46 -2.76
CA PRO A 98 11.11 4.68 -3.52
C PRO A 98 12.60 5.05 -3.59
N ASN A 99 13.53 4.14 -3.26
CA ASN A 99 14.97 4.41 -3.15
C ASN A 99 15.81 3.44 -4.00
N ARG A 100 15.33 3.13 -5.21
CA ARG A 100 16.05 2.31 -6.17
C ARG A 100 16.31 3.13 -7.43
N ASP A 101 17.27 4.04 -7.31
CA ASP A 101 17.90 4.71 -8.46
C ASP A 101 19.17 3.92 -8.88
N PRO A 102 19.53 3.93 -10.17
CA PRO A 102 20.41 2.96 -10.83
C PRO A 102 21.88 2.95 -10.39
#